data_AF-A0A3N5R8H8-F1
#
_entry.id   AF-A0A3N5R8H8-F1
#
_cell.length_a   1.000
_cell.length_b   1.000
_cell.length_c   1.000
_cell.angle_alpha   90.00
_cell.angle_beta   90.00
_cell.angle_gamma   90.00
#
_symmetry.space_group_name_H-M   'P 1'
#
loop_
_entity.id
_entity.type
_entity.pdbx_description
1 polymer ?
#
loop_
_entity_poly.entity_id
_entity_poly.type
_entity_poly.pdbx_seq_one_letter_code
_entity_poly.pdbx_strand_id
1 'polypeptide(L)'
;LNPKLLEYAKEGATLHDAALLDRIKIYEILRDSTKLGKLAIRFHDGDPSLFSTIREQIDKLNLDGISCKVIPGITAILGAASSLNLELTLPGITQTLIITRAELRTPVPEGEKISNLATHGATMAFYLSVHLIRNIVEELLKAGSYQTTTPAAVVYRATWEDEKIIIGTLGNIVEKVREAKITKTAIIIVGNVINPSSYEFSKVYDKQFTHGYRIADKSK
;
A
#
# COMPACT_ATOMS: atom_id res chain seq x y z
N LEU A 1 -7.43 7.27 9.40
CA LEU A 1 -6.74 6.81 10.62
C LEU A 1 -7.71 6.02 11.50
N ASN A 2 -7.28 4.95 12.17
CA ASN A 2 -8.11 4.24 13.15
C ASN A 2 -8.22 5.07 14.45
N PRO A 3 -9.42 5.56 14.82
CA PRO A 3 -9.58 6.39 16.01
C PRO A 3 -9.16 5.70 17.32
N LYS A 4 -9.23 4.36 17.40
CA LYS A 4 -8.77 3.60 18.58
C LYS A 4 -7.31 3.87 18.91
N LEU A 5 -6.48 4.21 17.93
CA LEU A 5 -5.06 4.52 18.16
C LEU A 5 -4.87 5.84 18.93
N LEU A 6 -5.87 6.72 18.96
CA LEU A 6 -5.81 7.96 19.71
C LEU A 6 -5.93 7.73 21.23
N GLU A 7 -6.38 6.55 21.66
CA GLU A 7 -6.43 6.15 23.07
C GLU A 7 -5.03 6.03 23.70
N TYR A 8 -3.99 5.86 22.89
CA TYR A 8 -2.59 5.87 23.35
C TYR A 8 -2.02 7.28 23.56
N ALA A 9 -2.77 8.34 23.22
CA ALA A 9 -2.33 9.70 23.46
C ALA A 9 -2.25 9.96 24.98
N LYS A 10 -1.17 10.61 25.42
CA LYS A 10 -1.02 11.02 26.82
C LYS A 10 -2.19 11.91 27.25
N GLU A 11 -2.65 11.75 28.48
CA GLU A 11 -3.61 12.67 29.09
C GLU A 11 -3.14 14.14 28.96
N GLY A 12 -4.06 15.02 28.55
CA GLY A 12 -3.77 16.43 28.28
C GLY A 12 -3.13 16.72 26.91
N ALA A 13 -2.92 15.71 26.05
CA ALA A 13 -2.48 15.94 24.68
C ALA A 13 -3.54 16.73 23.88
N THR A 14 -3.08 17.70 23.10
CA THR A 14 -3.95 18.43 22.18
C THR A 14 -4.01 17.69 20.85
N LEU A 15 -5.22 17.28 20.44
CA LEU A 15 -5.45 16.55 19.20
C LEU A 15 -6.02 17.50 18.13
N HIS A 16 -5.46 17.43 16.93
CA HIS A 16 -5.92 18.19 15.77
C HIS A 16 -6.25 17.22 14.64
N ASP A 17 -7.48 17.27 14.13
CA ASP A 17 -7.86 16.47 12.96
C ASP A 17 -7.31 17.11 11.68
N ALA A 18 -6.25 16.49 11.16
CA ALA A 18 -5.58 16.92 9.94
C ALA A 18 -6.49 16.90 8.69
N ALA A 19 -7.58 16.12 8.69
CA ALA A 19 -8.50 16.07 7.56
C ALA A 19 -9.27 17.39 7.37
N LEU A 20 -9.31 18.23 8.41
CA LEU A 20 -10.01 19.53 8.41
C LEU A 20 -9.06 20.72 8.20
N LEU A 21 -7.76 20.46 7.99
CA LEU A 21 -6.72 21.48 7.97
C LEU A 21 -5.99 21.49 6.62
N ASP A 22 -5.60 22.68 6.18
CA ASP A 22 -4.68 22.83 5.06
C ASP A 22 -3.21 22.66 5.51
N ARG A 23 -2.30 22.58 4.53
CA ARG A 23 -0.87 22.39 4.75
C ARG A 23 -0.21 23.49 5.56
N ILE A 24 -0.68 24.74 5.44
CA ILE A 24 -0.13 25.89 6.15
C ILE A 24 -0.47 25.74 7.63
N LYS A 25 -1.74 25.43 7.92
CA LYS A 25 -2.19 25.30 9.31
C LYS A 25 -1.54 24.12 10.01
N ILE A 26 -1.37 23.01 9.30
CA ILE A 26 -0.63 21.84 9.80
C ILE A 26 0.81 22.24 10.19
N TYR A 27 1.51 22.93 9.30
CA TYR A 27 2.86 23.39 9.57
C TYR A 27 2.93 24.35 10.76
N GLU A 28 2.01 25.32 10.86
CA GLU A 28 1.94 26.26 12.00
C GLU A 28 1.78 25.51 13.33
N ILE A 29 0.87 24.54 13.40
CA ILE A 29 0.64 23.74 14.60
C ILE A 29 1.91 23.00 15.01
N LEU A 30 2.60 22.35 14.07
CA LEU A 30 3.83 21.61 14.33
C LEU A 30 4.96 22.54 14.78
N ARG A 31 5.15 23.66 14.07
CA ARG A 31 6.18 24.67 14.37
C ARG A 31 5.96 25.30 15.74
N ASP A 32 4.77 25.81 15.99
CA ASP A 32 4.46 26.59 17.20
C ASP A 32 4.48 25.68 18.44
N SER A 33 3.96 24.45 18.32
CA SER A 33 4.08 23.45 19.40
C SER A 33 5.54 23.15 19.73
N THR A 34 6.39 22.99 18.72
CA THR A 34 7.82 22.73 18.92
C THR A 34 8.54 23.92 19.54
N LYS A 35 8.24 25.15 19.11
CA LYS A 35 8.81 26.39 19.68
C LYS A 35 8.42 26.60 21.15
N LEU A 36 7.27 26.07 21.56
CA LEU A 36 6.83 26.04 22.96
C LEU A 36 7.46 24.88 23.77
N GLY A 37 8.43 24.15 23.21
CA GLY A 37 9.09 23.03 23.87
C GLY A 37 8.23 21.76 23.99
N LYS A 38 7.10 21.68 23.27
CA LYS A 38 6.24 20.49 23.27
C LYS A 38 6.74 19.45 22.27
N LEU A 39 6.43 18.18 22.53
CA LEU A 39 6.57 17.12 21.55
C LEU A 39 5.42 17.22 20.52
N ALA A 40 5.75 17.65 19.30
CA ALA A 40 4.80 17.69 18.19
C ALA A 40 4.84 16.37 17.40
N ILE A 41 3.68 15.72 17.24
CA ILE A 41 3.57 14.45 16.50
C ILE A 41 2.61 14.66 15.33
N ARG A 42 3.09 14.36 14.12
CA ARG A 42 2.25 14.21 12.95
C ARG A 42 1.96 12.72 12.74
N PHE A 43 0.74 12.31 13.04
CA PHE A 43 0.35 10.91 12.94
C PHE A 43 -0.22 10.58 11.56
N HIS A 44 0.35 9.59 10.88
CA HIS A 44 -0.02 9.12 9.55
C HIS A 44 -0.52 7.68 9.63
N ASP A 45 -1.41 7.31 8.70
CA ASP A 45 -1.80 5.92 8.49
C ASP A 45 -0.75 5.16 7.66
N GLY A 46 -0.60 3.87 7.95
CA GLY A 46 0.32 3.00 7.23
C GLY A 46 1.78 3.35 7.49
N ASP A 47 2.57 3.44 6.42
CA ASP A 47 3.96 3.90 6.47
C ASP A 47 4.08 5.29 5.80
N PRO A 48 4.72 6.28 6.45
CA PRO A 48 4.84 7.64 5.92
C PRO A 48 5.61 7.79 4.61
N SER A 49 6.32 6.75 4.14
CA SER A 49 7.07 6.78 2.88
C SER A 49 6.19 6.64 1.64
N LEU A 50 4.93 6.18 1.78
CA LEU A 50 4.04 5.92 0.66
C LEU A 50 2.83 6.85 0.67
N PHE A 51 2.76 7.74 -0.33
CA PHE A 51 1.63 8.64 -0.60
C PHE A 51 1.25 9.57 0.57
N SER A 52 2.12 9.76 1.56
CA SER A 52 1.76 10.45 2.82
C SER A 52 2.11 11.95 2.85
N THR A 53 2.65 12.50 1.76
CA THR A 53 2.97 13.94 1.60
C THR A 53 3.80 14.55 2.74
N ILE A 54 4.67 13.75 3.37
CA ILE A 54 5.47 14.23 4.51
C ILE A 54 6.59 15.19 4.12
N ARG A 55 7.08 15.10 2.87
CA ARG A 55 8.29 15.82 2.44
C ARG A 55 8.13 17.34 2.51
N GLU A 56 7.00 17.86 2.04
CA GLU A 56 6.70 19.30 2.06
C GLU A 56 6.66 19.89 3.48
N GLN A 57 6.17 19.12 4.47
CA GLN A 57 6.10 19.54 5.86
C GLN A 57 7.50 19.53 6.49
N ILE A 58 8.27 18.47 6.24
CA ILE A 58 9.65 18.33 6.74
C ILE A 58 10.55 19.43 6.18
N ASP A 59 10.51 19.67 4.86
CA ASP A 59 11.30 20.73 4.23
C ASP A 59 10.97 22.10 4.83
N LYS A 60 9.68 22.36 5.06
CA LYS A 60 9.24 23.63 5.65
C LYS A 60 9.66 23.79 7.11
N LEU A 61 9.60 22.73 7.92
CA LEU A 61 10.07 22.73 9.31
C LEU A 61 11.60 22.87 9.41
N ASN A 62 12.33 22.25 8.48
CA ASN A 62 13.80 22.36 8.42
C ASN A 62 14.25 23.81 8.17
N LEU A 63 13.51 24.60 7.38
CA LEU A 63 13.80 26.03 7.17
C LEU A 63 13.70 26.85 8.47
N ASP A 64 12.94 26.38 9.46
CA ASP A 64 12.84 26.99 10.79
C ASP A 64 13.82 26.38 11.80
N GLY A 65 14.75 25.52 11.37
CA GLY A 65 15.68 24.81 12.25
C GLY A 65 15.04 23.69 13.07
N ILE A 66 13.85 23.22 12.68
CA ILE A 66 13.13 22.13 13.38
C ILE A 66 13.44 20.80 12.71
N SER A 67 14.21 19.95 13.39
CA SER A 67 14.50 18.59 12.93
C SER A 67 13.29 17.68 13.08
N CYS A 68 13.00 16.91 12.03
CA CYS A 68 11.94 15.90 12.02
C CYS A 68 12.52 14.49 11.99
N LYS A 69 11.93 13.55 12.75
CA LYS A 69 12.24 12.13 12.68
C LYS A 69 11.05 11.36 12.13
N VAL A 70 11.26 10.64 11.02
CA VAL A 70 10.26 9.72 10.46
C VAL A 70 10.37 8.38 11.17
N ILE A 71 9.24 7.88 11.68
CA ILE A 71 9.15 6.54 12.28
C ILE A 71 8.44 5.62 11.26
N PRO A 72 9.07 4.50 10.85
CA PRO A 72 8.45 3.59 9.89
C PRO A 72 7.21 2.93 10.49
N GLY A 73 6.25 2.64 9.64
CA GLY A 73 5.01 1.94 9.96
C GLY A 73 4.81 0.71 9.08
N ILE A 74 3.68 0.03 9.28
CA ILE A 74 3.26 -1.08 8.42
C ILE A 74 2.28 -0.53 7.39
N THR A 75 2.72 -0.49 6.13
CA THR A 75 1.88 0.02 5.04
C THR A 75 0.69 -0.90 4.74
N ALA A 76 -0.40 -0.33 4.23
CA ALA A 76 -1.68 -1.01 4.07
C ALA A 76 -1.64 -2.24 3.15
N ILE A 77 -0.75 -2.26 2.15
CA ILE A 77 -0.56 -3.44 1.29
C ILE A 77 -0.04 -4.64 2.06
N LEU A 78 0.83 -4.45 3.05
CA LEU A 78 1.33 -5.55 3.88
C LEU A 78 0.22 -6.07 4.80
N GLY A 79 -0.61 -5.16 5.34
CA GLY A 79 -1.84 -5.55 6.04
C GLY A 79 -2.78 -6.36 5.15
N ALA A 80 -3.03 -5.90 3.93
CA ALA A 80 -3.88 -6.60 2.96
C ALA A 80 -3.32 -7.96 2.56
N ALA A 81 -2.01 -8.06 2.32
CA ALA A 81 -1.33 -9.32 2.01
C ALA A 81 -1.41 -10.30 3.19
N SER A 82 -1.23 -9.82 4.42
CA SER A 82 -1.40 -10.63 5.64
C SER A 82 -2.83 -11.18 5.75
N SER A 83 -3.86 -10.34 5.56
CA SER A 83 -5.26 -10.79 5.60
C SER A 83 -5.62 -11.79 4.50
N LEU A 84 -4.88 -11.77 3.38
CA LEU A 84 -5.02 -12.71 2.27
C LEU A 84 -4.14 -13.98 2.43
N ASN A 85 -3.30 -14.06 3.46
CA ASN A 85 -2.23 -15.07 3.58
C ASN A 85 -1.34 -15.15 2.33
N LEU A 86 -0.94 -13.98 1.83
CA LEU A 86 -0.33 -13.83 0.51
C LEU A 86 1.15 -13.42 0.61
N GLU A 87 2.03 -14.16 -0.07
CA GLU A 87 3.37 -13.67 -0.43
C GLU A 87 3.28 -12.86 -1.74
N LEU A 88 3.68 -11.58 -1.71
CA LEU A 88 3.51 -10.67 -2.86
C LEU A 88 4.49 -10.93 -4.01
N THR A 89 5.56 -11.68 -3.74
CA THR A 89 6.59 -12.12 -4.68
C THR A 89 6.77 -13.62 -4.53
N LEU A 90 6.44 -14.38 -5.56
CA LEU A 90 6.39 -15.84 -5.48
C LEU A 90 7.23 -16.45 -6.61
N PRO A 91 8.21 -17.33 -6.34
CA PRO A 91 9.05 -17.93 -7.38
C PRO A 91 8.23 -18.68 -8.44
N GLY A 92 8.65 -18.59 -9.69
CA GLY A 92 7.91 -19.11 -10.84
C GLY A 92 6.68 -18.28 -11.25
N ILE A 93 6.25 -17.31 -10.43
CA ILE A 93 5.09 -16.45 -10.71
C ILE A 93 5.51 -14.99 -10.92
N THR A 94 6.14 -14.37 -9.92
CA THR A 94 6.62 -12.99 -10.02
C THR A 94 7.65 -12.68 -8.94
N GLN A 95 8.63 -11.85 -9.27
CA GLN A 95 9.65 -11.35 -8.34
C GLN A 95 9.59 -9.84 -8.20
N THR A 96 8.50 -9.23 -8.68
CA THR A 96 8.33 -7.79 -8.75
C THR A 96 6.97 -7.41 -8.18
N LEU A 97 6.97 -6.39 -7.35
CA LEU A 97 5.77 -5.72 -6.89
C LEU A 97 5.81 -4.27 -7.37
N ILE A 98 4.77 -3.85 -8.09
CA ILE A 98 4.56 -2.46 -8.48
C ILE A 98 3.50 -1.85 -7.57
N ILE A 99 3.89 -0.84 -6.78
CA ILE A 99 2.98 -0.05 -5.94
C ILE A 99 2.67 1.25 -6.67
N THR A 100 1.40 1.50 -6.97
CA THR A 100 0.99 2.68 -7.74
C THR A 100 -0.41 3.17 -7.33
N ARG A 101 -0.91 4.19 -8.04
CA ARG A 101 -2.29 4.67 -7.97
C ARG A 101 -2.81 4.93 -9.40
N ALA A 102 -4.12 4.85 -9.56
CA ALA A 102 -4.79 5.30 -10.75
C ALA A 102 -4.78 6.83 -10.83
N GLU A 103 -4.75 7.31 -12.06
CA GLU A 103 -4.90 8.72 -12.40
C GLU A 103 -6.37 9.14 -12.36
N LEU A 104 -6.64 10.34 -11.86
CA LEU A 104 -7.95 11.00 -11.95
C LEU A 104 -7.74 12.50 -12.15
N ARG A 105 -7.96 13.31 -11.11
CA ARG A 105 -7.76 14.77 -11.16
C ARG A 105 -6.28 15.13 -11.07
N THR A 106 -5.52 14.37 -10.28
CA THR A 106 -4.08 14.54 -10.15
C THR A 106 -3.39 13.57 -11.11
N PRO A 107 -2.67 14.09 -12.11
CA PRO A 107 -2.00 13.25 -13.09
C PRO A 107 -0.94 12.37 -12.42
N VAL A 108 -0.58 11.29 -13.08
CA VAL A 108 0.65 10.55 -12.80
C VAL A 108 1.71 10.93 -13.84
N PRO A 109 3.02 10.84 -13.52
CA PRO A 109 4.06 10.96 -14.53
C PRO A 109 3.81 10.02 -15.73
N GLU A 110 4.24 10.44 -16.91
CA GLU A 110 3.92 9.71 -18.15
C GLU A 110 4.43 8.25 -18.16
N GLY A 111 5.61 8.00 -17.59
CA GLY A 111 6.16 6.65 -17.44
C GLY A 111 5.40 5.77 -16.44
N GLU A 112 4.54 6.36 -15.59
CA GLU A 112 3.83 5.69 -14.51
C GLU A 112 2.34 5.43 -14.83
N LYS A 113 1.92 5.69 -16.07
CA LYS A 113 0.59 5.28 -16.55
C LYS A 113 0.39 3.78 -16.34
N ILE A 114 -0.82 3.37 -15.98
CA ILE A 114 -1.14 1.96 -15.69
C ILE A 114 -0.78 1.08 -16.89
N SER A 115 -1.15 1.49 -18.10
CA SER A 115 -0.80 0.79 -19.34
C SER A 115 0.71 0.56 -19.50
N ASN A 116 1.56 1.53 -19.14
CA ASN A 116 3.02 1.38 -19.19
C ASN A 116 3.53 0.42 -18.11
N LEU A 117 3.10 0.59 -16.87
CA LEU A 117 3.50 -0.27 -15.75
C LEU A 117 3.04 -1.72 -15.95
N ALA A 118 1.85 -1.89 -16.50
CA ALA A 118 1.19 -3.17 -16.70
C ALA A 118 1.93 -4.09 -17.66
N THR A 119 2.72 -3.55 -18.60
CA THR A 119 3.52 -4.34 -19.55
C THR A 119 4.41 -5.38 -18.88
N HIS A 120 4.86 -5.13 -17.64
CA HIS A 120 5.71 -6.05 -16.87
C HIS A 120 5.00 -7.34 -16.42
N GLY A 121 3.66 -7.37 -16.36
CA GLY A 121 2.90 -8.54 -15.86
C GLY A 121 3.21 -8.93 -14.41
N ALA A 122 3.73 -7.98 -13.61
CA ALA A 122 4.11 -8.18 -12.22
C ALA A 122 2.91 -8.22 -11.26
N THR A 123 3.12 -8.51 -9.97
CA THR A 123 2.09 -8.17 -8.97
C THR A 123 1.93 -6.66 -8.93
N MET A 124 0.70 -6.16 -9.02
CA MET A 124 0.39 -4.74 -8.89
C MET A 124 -0.50 -4.48 -7.68
N ALA A 125 -0.19 -3.41 -6.96
CA ALA A 125 -1.01 -2.93 -5.86
C ALA A 125 -1.38 -1.46 -6.05
N PHE A 126 -2.67 -1.17 -5.94
CA PHE A 126 -3.22 0.17 -6.16
C PHE A 126 -3.73 0.78 -4.86
N TYR A 127 -3.15 1.93 -4.52
CA TYR A 127 -3.60 2.81 -3.45
C TYR A 127 -4.53 3.88 -3.99
N LEU A 128 -5.41 4.44 -3.15
CA LEU A 128 -6.24 5.60 -3.50
C LEU A 128 -7.17 5.40 -4.72
N SER A 129 -7.39 4.16 -5.15
CA SER A 129 -7.91 3.89 -6.51
C SER A 129 -9.16 3.02 -6.58
N VAL A 130 -9.72 2.55 -5.46
CA VAL A 130 -10.81 1.57 -5.51
C VAL A 130 -12.07 2.05 -6.23
N HIS A 131 -12.38 3.35 -6.16
CA HIS A 131 -13.48 3.96 -6.92
C HIS A 131 -13.21 4.02 -8.44
N LEU A 132 -11.97 3.79 -8.87
CA LEU A 132 -11.52 3.76 -10.26
C LEU A 132 -11.25 2.34 -10.75
N ILE A 133 -11.72 1.31 -10.02
CA ILE A 133 -11.39 -0.09 -10.33
C ILE A 133 -11.75 -0.51 -11.77
N ARG A 134 -12.82 0.05 -12.33
CA ARG A 134 -13.19 -0.18 -13.75
C ARG A 134 -12.09 0.28 -14.70
N ASN A 135 -11.59 1.50 -14.54
CA ASN A 135 -10.51 2.06 -15.36
C ASN A 135 -9.20 1.27 -15.17
N ILE A 136 -8.90 0.84 -13.94
CA ILE A 136 -7.73 -0.01 -13.67
C ILE A 136 -7.83 -1.32 -14.46
N VAL A 137 -8.97 -2.01 -14.37
CA VAL A 137 -9.20 -3.26 -15.10
C VAL A 137 -9.05 -3.06 -16.62
N GLU A 138 -9.66 -2.00 -17.18
CA GLU A 138 -9.57 -1.69 -18.61
C GLU A 138 -8.12 -1.45 -19.06
N GLU A 139 -7.35 -0.63 -18.34
CA GLU A 139 -5.94 -0.36 -18.66
C GLU A 139 -5.04 -1.59 -18.51
N LEU A 140 -5.28 -2.42 -17.48
CA LEU A 140 -4.52 -3.66 -17.27
C LEU A 140 -4.76 -4.66 -18.41
N LEU A 141 -6.01 -4.84 -18.85
CA LEU A 141 -6.36 -5.74 -19.95
C LEU A 141 -5.82 -5.21 -21.28
N LYS A 142 -5.90 -3.90 -21.51
CA LYS A 142 -5.39 -3.24 -22.72
C LYS A 142 -3.87 -3.38 -22.88
N ALA A 143 -3.12 -3.43 -21.77
CA ALA A 143 -1.67 -3.62 -21.81
C ALA A 143 -1.24 -5.02 -22.29
N GLY A 144 -2.15 -6.00 -22.29
CA GLY A 144 -1.93 -7.34 -22.85
C GLY A 144 -1.23 -8.35 -21.93
N SER A 145 -0.54 -7.90 -20.87
CA SER A 145 0.13 -8.80 -19.91
C SER A 145 -0.80 -9.43 -18.87
N TYR A 146 -2.05 -8.96 -18.76
CA TYR A 146 -3.08 -9.51 -17.89
C TYR A 146 -4.30 -9.96 -18.70
N GLN A 147 -5.04 -10.91 -18.15
CA GLN A 147 -6.22 -11.52 -18.77
C GLN A 147 -7.45 -11.33 -17.88
N THR A 148 -8.64 -11.52 -18.44
CA THR A 148 -9.90 -11.46 -17.67
C THR A 148 -9.95 -12.51 -16.56
N THR A 149 -9.17 -13.59 -16.69
CA THR A 149 -8.98 -14.64 -15.70
C THR A 149 -7.93 -14.31 -14.64
N THR A 150 -7.11 -13.26 -14.83
CA THR A 150 -6.09 -12.86 -13.86
C THR A 150 -6.73 -12.57 -12.51
N PRO A 151 -6.26 -13.20 -11.42
CA PRO A 151 -6.77 -12.97 -10.08
C PRO A 151 -6.61 -11.52 -9.63
N ALA A 152 -7.62 -11.03 -8.91
CA ALA A 152 -7.63 -9.73 -8.27
C ALA A 152 -8.30 -9.81 -6.89
N ALA A 153 -7.78 -9.05 -5.94
CA ALA A 153 -8.31 -8.94 -4.60
C ALA A 153 -8.48 -7.47 -4.22
N VAL A 154 -9.55 -7.16 -3.49
CA VAL A 154 -9.77 -5.85 -2.87
C VAL A 154 -9.95 -6.06 -1.38
N VAL A 155 -9.04 -5.49 -0.58
CA VAL A 155 -9.10 -5.55 0.87
C VAL A 155 -9.51 -4.17 1.38
N TYR A 156 -10.75 -4.06 1.83
CA TYR A 156 -11.30 -2.86 2.46
C TYR A 156 -10.92 -2.83 3.93
N ARG A 157 -10.34 -1.71 4.37
CA ARG A 157 -9.91 -1.48 5.77
C ARG A 157 -9.14 -2.67 6.34
N ALA A 158 -8.09 -3.07 5.61
CA ALA A 158 -7.22 -4.16 6.02
C ALA A 158 -6.81 -4.02 7.50
N THR A 159 -6.95 -5.08 8.29
CA THR A 159 -6.68 -5.21 9.74
C THR A 159 -7.67 -4.52 10.69
N TRP A 160 -8.73 -3.88 10.18
CA TRP A 160 -9.79 -3.34 11.04
C TRP A 160 -10.83 -4.40 11.37
N GLU A 161 -11.62 -4.19 12.42
CA GLU A 161 -12.69 -5.12 12.84
C GLU A 161 -13.77 -5.33 11.78
N ASP A 162 -14.01 -4.33 10.92
CA ASP A 162 -14.97 -4.36 9.83
C ASP A 162 -14.30 -4.56 8.45
N GLU A 163 -13.12 -5.20 8.45
CA GLU A 163 -12.42 -5.59 7.23
C GLU A 163 -13.34 -6.40 6.30
N LYS A 164 -13.23 -6.14 4.99
CA LYS A 164 -13.87 -6.96 3.96
C LYS A 164 -12.86 -7.33 2.89
N ILE A 165 -12.82 -8.62 2.57
CA ILE A 165 -11.98 -9.17 1.51
C ILE A 165 -12.87 -9.58 0.34
N ILE A 166 -12.62 -9.01 -0.83
CA ILE A 166 -13.30 -9.36 -2.07
C ILE A 166 -12.28 -9.98 -3.03
N ILE A 167 -12.43 -11.26 -3.35
CA ILE A 167 -11.56 -11.97 -4.30
C ILE A 167 -12.34 -12.27 -5.57
N GLY A 168 -11.70 -12.07 -6.71
CA GLY A 168 -12.25 -12.34 -8.03
C GLY A 168 -11.17 -12.37 -9.10
N THR A 169 -11.57 -12.04 -10.31
CA THR A 169 -10.65 -11.87 -11.45
C THR A 169 -10.89 -10.51 -12.09
N LEU A 170 -10.00 -10.07 -12.98
CA LEU A 170 -10.22 -8.83 -13.73
C LEU A 170 -11.57 -8.81 -14.47
N GLY A 171 -12.09 -9.97 -14.88
CA GLY A 171 -13.40 -10.10 -15.53
C GLY A 171 -14.62 -9.88 -14.63
N ASN A 172 -14.51 -9.96 -13.31
CA ASN A 172 -15.67 -9.85 -12.40
C ASN A 172 -15.46 -8.96 -11.17
N ILE A 173 -14.23 -8.52 -10.88
CA ILE A 173 -13.91 -7.81 -9.63
C ILE A 173 -14.66 -6.48 -9.51
N VAL A 174 -14.90 -5.79 -10.63
CA VAL A 174 -15.64 -4.53 -10.67
C VAL A 174 -17.04 -4.69 -10.09
N GLU A 175 -17.75 -5.74 -10.50
CA GLU A 175 -19.13 -5.99 -10.05
C GLU A 175 -19.16 -6.42 -8.59
N LYS A 176 -18.25 -7.32 -8.16
CA LYS A 176 -18.16 -7.73 -6.76
C LYS A 176 -17.88 -6.56 -5.82
N VAL A 177 -17.00 -5.63 -6.22
CA VAL A 177 -16.67 -4.43 -5.42
C VAL A 177 -17.86 -3.47 -5.37
N ARG A 178 -18.61 -3.33 -6.47
CA ARG A 178 -19.83 -2.52 -6.54
C ARG A 178 -20.91 -3.08 -5.60
N GLU A 179 -21.15 -4.38 -5.62
CA GLU A 179 -22.11 -5.07 -4.73
C GLU A 179 -21.73 -4.91 -3.26
N ALA A 180 -20.43 -4.98 -2.94
CA ALA A 180 -19.91 -4.76 -1.59
C ALA A 180 -19.96 -3.28 -1.13
N LYS A 181 -20.29 -2.35 -2.03
CA LYS A 181 -20.36 -0.89 -1.80
C LYS A 181 -19.05 -0.29 -1.27
N ILE A 182 -17.91 -0.83 -1.74
CA ILE A 182 -16.58 -0.34 -1.33
C ILE A 182 -16.15 0.78 -2.29
N THR A 183 -16.03 2.00 -1.77
CA THR A 183 -15.69 3.20 -2.56
C THR A 183 -14.41 3.90 -2.11
N LYS A 184 -13.88 3.56 -0.94
CA LYS A 184 -12.67 4.18 -0.36
C LYS A 184 -11.96 3.22 0.59
N THR A 185 -10.75 3.60 1.01
CA THR A 185 -9.98 2.91 2.06
C THR A 185 -9.83 1.41 1.77
N ALA A 186 -9.43 1.09 0.55
CA ALA A 186 -9.17 -0.27 0.13
C ALA A 186 -7.90 -0.35 -0.71
N ILE A 187 -7.20 -1.47 -0.58
CA ILE A 187 -6.06 -1.83 -1.42
C ILE A 187 -6.54 -2.84 -2.45
N ILE A 188 -6.27 -2.55 -3.72
CA ILE A 188 -6.47 -3.50 -4.81
C ILE A 188 -5.13 -4.19 -5.06
N ILE A 189 -5.11 -5.51 -5.10
CA ILE A 189 -3.97 -6.31 -5.52
C ILE A 189 -4.40 -7.09 -6.77
N VAL A 190 -3.57 -7.07 -7.80
CA VAL A 190 -3.77 -7.82 -9.05
C VAL A 190 -2.53 -8.65 -9.31
N GLY A 191 -2.72 -9.93 -9.63
CA GLY A 191 -1.63 -10.80 -10.03
C GLY A 191 -1.89 -12.26 -9.69
N ASN A 192 -1.21 -13.15 -10.40
CA ASN A 192 -1.35 -14.59 -10.24
C ASN A 192 -0.92 -15.10 -8.86
N VAL A 193 -0.17 -14.30 -8.08
CA VAL A 193 0.19 -14.64 -6.69
C VAL A 193 -1.03 -14.86 -5.79
N ILE A 194 -2.17 -14.24 -6.09
CA ILE A 194 -3.40 -14.37 -5.26
C ILE A 194 -3.98 -15.79 -5.34
N ASN A 195 -3.87 -16.44 -6.49
CA ASN A 195 -4.37 -17.80 -6.69
C ASN A 195 -3.52 -18.51 -7.77
N PRO A 196 -2.29 -18.93 -7.43
CA PRO A 196 -1.39 -19.56 -8.39
C PRO A 196 -1.85 -20.99 -8.68
N SER A 197 -1.82 -21.40 -9.94
CA SER A 197 -2.07 -22.80 -10.33
C SER A 197 -0.92 -23.72 -9.93
N SER A 198 0.30 -23.19 -9.91
CA SER A 198 1.54 -23.82 -9.43
C SER A 198 2.56 -22.72 -9.14
N TYR A 199 3.58 -23.02 -8.34
CA TYR A 199 4.70 -22.11 -8.11
C TYR A 199 5.96 -22.91 -7.76
N GLU A 200 7.12 -22.28 -7.87
CA GLU A 200 8.40 -22.89 -7.49
C GLU A 200 8.68 -22.66 -6.01
N PHE A 201 9.23 -23.67 -5.32
CA PHE A 201 9.71 -23.44 -3.95
C PHE A 201 10.99 -22.61 -3.97
N SER A 202 11.11 -21.69 -3.00
CA SER A 202 12.31 -20.91 -2.80
C SER A 202 13.50 -21.82 -2.46
N LYS A 203 14.64 -21.56 -3.11
CA LYS A 203 15.90 -22.26 -2.81
C LYS A 203 16.49 -21.88 -1.46
N VAL A 204 16.03 -20.80 -0.82
CA VAL A 204 16.55 -20.34 0.49
C VAL A 204 16.48 -21.46 1.53
N TYR A 205 15.41 -22.25 1.51
CA TYR A 205 15.22 -23.36 2.44
C TYR A 205 15.43 -24.74 1.80
N ASP A 206 15.79 -24.81 0.52
CA ASP A 206 16.15 -26.06 -0.14
C ASP A 206 17.42 -26.66 0.48
N LYS A 207 17.34 -27.93 0.90
CA LYS A 207 18.46 -28.65 1.49
C LYS A 207 19.63 -28.78 0.52
N GLN A 208 19.38 -28.77 -0.79
CA GLN A 208 20.39 -28.90 -1.84
C GLN A 208 21.02 -27.56 -2.22
N PHE A 209 20.63 -26.46 -1.57
CA PHE A 209 21.15 -25.13 -1.86
C PHE A 209 22.08 -24.64 -0.75
N THR A 210 23.31 -24.29 -1.13
CA THR A 210 24.29 -23.66 -0.23
C THR A 210 24.05 -22.16 -0.19
N HIS A 211 23.99 -21.60 1.01
CA HIS A 211 24.00 -20.15 1.24
C HIS A 211 24.81 -19.83 2.51
N GLY A 212 24.85 -18.55 2.90
CA GLY A 212 25.72 -18.06 3.98
C GLY A 212 25.53 -18.71 5.37
N TYR A 213 24.45 -19.46 5.60
CA TYR A 213 24.16 -20.10 6.88
C TYR A 213 24.06 -21.63 6.80
N ARG A 214 24.09 -22.22 5.60
CA ARG A 214 23.92 -23.66 5.42
C ARG A 214 24.64 -24.15 4.17
N ILE A 215 25.39 -25.23 4.30
CA ILE A 215 25.98 -25.96 3.18
C ILE A 215 24.94 -26.95 2.66
N ALA A 216 24.81 -27.05 1.34
CA ALA A 216 23.93 -28.00 0.68
C ALA A 216 24.22 -29.43 1.12
N ASP A 217 23.16 -30.16 1.47
CA ASP A 217 23.19 -31.60 1.64
C ASP A 217 23.34 -32.27 0.28
N LYS A 218 24.51 -32.89 0.06
CA LYS A 218 24.84 -33.62 -1.17
C LYS A 218 24.49 -35.11 -1.09
N SER A 219 23.90 -35.57 0.02
CA SER A 219 23.43 -36.95 0.11
C SER A 219 22.24 -37.16 -0.83
N LYS A 220 22.35 -38.19 -1.67
CA LYS A 220 21.32 -38.60 -2.63
C LYS A 220 20.21 -39.38 -1.95
#